data_AF-A0A973I047-F1
#
_entry.id   AF-A0A973I047-F1
#
_cell.length_a   1.000
_cell.length_b   1.000
_cell.length_c   1.000
_cell.angle_alpha   90.00
_cell.angle_beta   90.00
_cell.angle_gamma   90.00
#
_symmetry.space_group_name_H-M   'P 1'
#
loop_
_entity.id
_entity.type
_entity.pdbx_description
1 polymer ?
#
loop_
_entity_poly.entity_id
_entity_poly.type
_entity_poly.pdbx_seq_one_letter_code
_entity_poly.pdbx_strand_id
1 'polypeptide(L)'
;MAGFWNYRVIFCEATKDEAAQYQIHEVEYNLNGKVTNWSETGAAPFGNTVEELEADADRLKTAFSKPILKVVRKQRGYELVDVETGEEAFAEPPAGLTE
;
A
#
# COMPACT_ATOMS: atom_id res chain seq x y z
N MET A 1 -12.67 -2.01 -10.53
CA MET A 1 -11.62 -1.44 -11.41
C MET A 1 -10.82 -0.47 -10.58
N ALA A 2 -9.50 -0.56 -10.61
CA ALA A 2 -8.65 0.42 -9.93
C ALA A 2 -8.78 1.78 -10.63
N GLY A 3 -8.93 2.85 -9.85
CA GLY A 3 -8.95 4.23 -10.33
C GLY A 3 -7.61 4.93 -10.11
N PHE A 4 -6.94 4.63 -8.99
CA PHE A 4 -5.61 5.17 -8.67
C PHE A 4 -4.86 4.24 -7.71
N TRP A 5 -3.61 4.57 -7.39
CA TRP A 5 -2.78 3.81 -6.47
C TRP A 5 -1.89 4.71 -5.61
N ASN A 6 -1.38 4.18 -4.50
CA ASN A 6 -0.40 4.83 -3.64
C ASN A 6 0.55 3.80 -3.02
N TYR A 7 1.80 4.21 -2.73
CA TYR A 7 2.68 3.45 -1.85
C TYR A 7 2.20 3.52 -0.39
N ARG A 8 2.04 2.35 0.25
CA ARG A 8 1.69 2.21 1.67
C ARG A 8 2.65 1.24 2.36
N VAL A 9 2.94 1.50 3.63
CA VAL A 9 3.60 0.50 4.49
C VAL A 9 2.56 -0.53 4.91
N ILE A 10 2.84 -1.81 4.67
CA ILE A 10 2.07 -2.95 5.16
C ILE A 10 2.92 -3.69 6.20
N PHE A 11 2.34 -3.88 7.37
CA PHE A 11 2.85 -4.74 8.43
C PHE A 11 2.40 -6.18 8.18
N CYS A 12 3.37 -7.05 7.91
CA CYS A 12 3.19 -8.48 7.78
C CYS A 12 3.52 -9.13 9.12
N GLU A 13 2.51 -9.70 9.78
CA GLU A 13 2.68 -10.36 11.06
C GLU A 13 3.65 -11.55 10.97
N ALA A 14 4.37 -11.82 12.06
CA ALA A 14 5.28 -12.96 12.12
C ALA A 14 4.52 -14.27 11.88
N THR A 15 5.13 -15.16 11.10
CA THR A 15 4.67 -16.54 10.98
C THR A 15 5.55 -17.44 11.85
N LYS A 16 5.30 -18.75 11.80
CA LYS A 16 6.19 -19.71 12.48
C LYS A 16 7.61 -19.69 11.90
N ASP A 17 7.73 -19.38 10.62
CA ASP A 17 8.96 -19.55 9.85
C ASP A 17 9.63 -18.19 9.51
N GLU A 18 8.90 -17.08 9.65
CA GLU A 18 9.36 -15.74 9.28
C GLU A 18 9.07 -14.71 10.37
N ALA A 19 10.04 -13.83 10.64
CA ALA A 19 9.86 -12.69 11.54
C ALA A 19 8.87 -11.68 10.94
N ALA A 20 8.23 -10.88 11.80
CA ALA A 20 7.36 -9.80 11.33
C ALA A 20 8.15 -8.79 10.50
N GLN A 21 7.53 -8.26 9.46
CA GLN A 21 8.17 -7.36 8.50
C GLN A 21 7.30 -6.14 8.21
N TYR A 22 7.96 -5.03 7.91
CA TYR A 22 7.33 -3.85 7.33
C TYR A 22 7.81 -3.72 5.89
N GLN A 23 6.87 -3.74 4.96
CA GLN A 23 7.17 -3.67 3.53
C GLN A 23 6.37 -2.52 2.91
N ILE A 24 6.93 -1.85 1.90
CA ILE A 24 6.18 -0.88 1.10
C ILE A 24 5.51 -1.64 -0.04
N HIS A 25 4.21 -1.45 -0.22
CA HIS A 25 3.44 -2.06 -1.30
C HIS A 25 2.76 -1.00 -2.16
N GLU A 26 2.52 -1.33 -3.42
CA GLU A 26 1.60 -0.60 -4.28
C GLU A 26 0.18 -1.00 -3.91
N VAL A 27 -0.61 -0.05 -3.41
CA VAL A 27 -2.00 -0.30 -3.04
C VAL A 27 -2.90 0.43 -4.03
N GLU A 28 -3.79 -0.32 -4.65
CA GLU A 28 -4.76 0.18 -5.63
C GLU A 28 -6.10 0.47 -4.95
N TYR A 29 -6.71 1.57 -5.36
CA TYR A 29 -7.99 2.04 -4.85
C TYR A 29 -8.96 2.27 -6.02
N ASN A 30 -10.25 2.07 -5.79
CA ASN A 30 -11.29 2.55 -6.71
C ASN A 30 -11.50 4.07 -6.55
N LEU A 31 -12.32 4.67 -7.41
CA LEU A 31 -12.63 6.12 -7.38
C LEU A 31 -13.39 6.57 -6.11
N ASN A 32 -13.93 5.62 -5.34
CA ASN A 32 -14.51 5.87 -4.03
C ASN A 32 -13.49 5.74 -2.90
N GLY A 33 -12.19 5.64 -3.21
CA GLY A 33 -11.11 5.59 -2.22
C GLY A 33 -10.97 4.26 -1.48
N LYS A 34 -11.75 3.22 -1.83
CA LYS A 34 -11.63 1.89 -1.22
C LYS A 34 -10.56 1.06 -1.90
N VAL A 35 -9.78 0.32 -1.11
CA VAL A 35 -8.78 -0.62 -1.62
C VAL A 35 -9.45 -1.68 -2.51
N THR A 36 -8.89 -1.90 -3.68
CA THR A 36 -9.30 -2.97 -4.60
C THR A 36 -8.24 -4.06 -4.76
N ASN A 37 -6.96 -3.72 -4.58
CA ASN A 37 -5.86 -4.65 -4.71
C ASN A 37 -4.58 -4.09 -4.05
N TRP A 38 -3.57 -4.94 -3.86
CA TRP A 38 -2.22 -4.52 -3.50
C TRP A 38 -1.18 -5.50 -4.04
N SER A 39 0.06 -5.05 -4.20
CA SER A 39 1.15 -5.91 -4.68
C SER A 39 1.38 -7.10 -3.75
N GLU A 40 1.64 -8.28 -4.31
CA GLU A 40 1.92 -9.49 -3.52
C GLU A 40 3.24 -9.38 -2.76
N THR A 41 4.24 -8.74 -3.38
CA THR A 41 5.57 -8.52 -2.82
C THR A 41 5.82 -7.05 -2.52
N GLY A 42 6.69 -6.77 -1.56
CA GLY A 42 7.18 -5.42 -1.31
C GLY A 42 7.83 -4.81 -2.56
N ALA A 43 7.54 -3.54 -2.81
CA ALA A 43 8.10 -2.76 -3.89
C ALA A 43 9.58 -2.45 -3.64
N ALA A 44 10.38 -2.57 -4.69
CA ALA A 44 11.76 -2.11 -4.73
C ALA A 44 11.87 -0.92 -5.69
N PRO A 45 12.66 0.11 -5.37
CA PRO A 45 12.83 1.25 -6.27
C PRO A 45 13.53 0.80 -7.55
N PHE A 46 13.16 1.40 -8.68
CA PHE A 46 13.71 1.03 -9.99
C PHE A 46 13.89 2.25 -10.91
N GLY A 47 14.87 2.18 -11.81
CA GLY A 47 15.12 3.18 -12.84
C GLY A 47 16.18 2.72 -13.85
N ASN A 48 16.18 3.28 -15.06
CA ASN A 48 17.21 3.02 -16.07
C ASN A 48 18.46 3.90 -15.87
N THR A 49 18.32 4.96 -15.07
CA THR A 49 19.44 5.81 -14.61
C THR A 49 19.42 5.92 -13.08
N VAL A 50 20.50 6.44 -12.50
CA VAL A 50 20.58 6.67 -11.05
C VAL A 50 19.55 7.72 -10.61
N GLU A 51 19.36 8.77 -11.42
CA GLU A 51 18.39 9.82 -11.14
C GLU A 51 16.94 9.30 -11.13
N GLU A 52 16.61 8.38 -12.06
CA GLU A 52 15.31 7.72 -12.07
C GLU A 52 15.13 6.83 -10.84
N LEU A 53 16.15 6.06 -10.46
CA LEU A 53 16.14 5.21 -9.27
C LEU A 53 16.00 6.03 -7.97
N GLU A 54 16.70 7.17 -7.87
CA GLU A 54 16.59 8.09 -6.73
C GLU A 54 15.19 8.70 -6.65
N ALA A 55 14.64 9.16 -7.78
CA ALA A 55 13.30 9.71 -7.83
C ALA A 55 12.25 8.68 -7.43
N ASP A 56 12.42 7.41 -7.82
CA ASP A 56 11.51 6.34 -7.44
C ASP A 56 11.64 5.98 -5.95
N ALA A 57 12.86 5.91 -5.43
CA ALA A 57 13.11 5.75 -4.00
C ALA A 57 12.46 6.87 -3.17
N ASP A 58 12.48 8.12 -3.65
CA ASP A 58 11.79 9.24 -3.00
C ASP A 58 10.26 9.10 -3.05
N ARG A 59 9.68 8.53 -4.12
CA ARG A 59 8.25 8.19 -4.16
C ARG A 59 7.90 7.12 -3.13
N LEU A 60 8.72 6.06 -3.00
CA LEU A 60 8.52 5.02 -1.99
C LEU A 60 8.56 5.62 -0.56
N LYS A 61 9.48 6.57 -0.29
CA LYS A 61 9.54 7.25 1.01
C LYS A 61 8.23 7.94 1.40
N THR A 62 7.40 8.35 0.44
CA THR A 62 6.08 8.95 0.76
C THR A 62 5.14 7.98 1.48
N ALA A 63 5.41 6.67 1.47
CA ALA A 63 4.64 5.67 2.21
C ALA A 63 4.68 5.89 3.73
N PHE A 64 5.82 6.36 4.27
CA PHE A 64 6.03 6.55 5.70
C PHE A 64 5.20 7.70 6.29
N SER A 65 4.68 8.60 5.44
CA SER A 65 3.80 9.69 5.84
C SER A 65 2.32 9.29 5.94
N LYS A 66 1.99 8.05 5.55
CA LYS A 66 0.62 7.54 5.51
C LYS A 66 0.45 6.47 6.60
N PRO A 67 -0.79 6.21 7.06
CA PRO A 67 -1.01 5.17 8.07
C PRO A 67 -0.51 3.79 7.64
N ILE A 68 0.05 3.05 8.60
CA ILE A 68 0.53 1.69 8.41
C ILE A 68 -0.68 0.76 8.35
N LEU A 69 -0.68 -0.14 7.36
CA LEU A 69 -1.77 -1.08 7.13
C LEU A 69 -1.37 -2.49 7.53
N LYS A 70 -2.35 -3.37 7.71
CA LYS A 70 -2.14 -4.82 7.82
C LYS A 70 -3.24 -5.58 7.10
N VAL A 71 -2.93 -6.79 6.65
CA VAL A 71 -3.91 -7.69 6.03
C VAL A 71 -4.69 -8.41 7.12
N VAL A 72 -6.02 -8.34 7.06
CA VAL A 72 -6.91 -9.11 7.93
C VAL A 72 -7.75 -10.06 7.09
N ARG A 73 -7.79 -11.33 7.50
CA ARG A 73 -8.67 -12.33 6.91
C ARG A 73 -10.12 -12.07 7.32
N LYS A 74 -11.02 -11.94 6.35
CA LYS A 74 -12.46 -11.80 6.57
C LYS A 74 -13.16 -13.12 6.21
N GLN A 75 -14.48 -13.18 6.44
CA GLN A 75 -15.29 -14.34 6.04
C GLN A 75 -15.20 -14.60 4.53
N ARG A 76 -15.02 -13.53 3.73
CA ARG A 76 -14.80 -13.59 2.29
C ARG A 76 -13.54 -12.79 1.94
N GLY A 77 -12.45 -13.51 1.66
CA GLY A 77 -11.20 -12.90 1.20
C GLY A 77 -10.42 -12.19 2.31
N TYR A 78 -9.69 -11.17 1.88
CA TYR A 78 -8.75 -10.40 2.69
C TYR A 78 -9.01 -8.92 2.51
N GLU A 79 -8.67 -8.14 3.53
CA GLU A 79 -8.86 -6.69 3.55
C GLU A 79 -7.65 -6.01 4.20
N LEU A 80 -7.27 -4.83 3.70
CA LEU A 80 -6.31 -3.96 4.37
C LEU A 80 -7.03 -3.06 5.37
N VAL A 81 -6.51 -3.04 6.59
CA VAL A 81 -6.99 -2.16 7.65
C VAL A 81 -5.83 -1.37 8.25
N ASP A 82 -6.12 -0.21 8.80
CA ASP A 82 -5.18 0.57 9.60
C ASP A 82 -4.75 -0.24 10.84
N VAL A 83 -3.44 -0.26 11.13
CA VAL A 83 -2.89 -0.99 12.29
C VAL A 83 -3.34 -0.38 13.62
N GLU A 84 -3.48 0.94 13.69
CA GLU A 84 -3.81 1.68 14.90
C GLU A 84 -5.32 1.71 15.15
N THR A 85 -6.13 2.00 14.13
CA THR A 85 -7.59 2.18 14.29
C THR A 85 -8.38 0.91 13.99
N GLY A 86 -7.85 0.00 13.18
CA GLY A 86 -8.57 -1.18 12.69
C GLY A 86 -9.64 -0.89 11.64
N GLU A 87 -9.74 0.36 11.17
CA GLU A 87 -10.68 0.77 10.13
C GLU A 87 -10.21 0.31 8.74
N GLU A 88 -11.16 0.16 7.81
CA GLU A 88 -10.86 -0.16 6.41
C GLU A 88 -9.89 0.86 5.81
N ALA A 89 -8.86 0.37 5.11
CA ALA A 89 -7.92 1.25 4.44
C ALA A 89 -8.61 2.11 3.38
N PHE A 90 -8.36 3.41 3.45
CA PHE A 90 -8.93 4.40 2.55
C PHE A 90 -7.85 5.37 2.06
N ALA A 91 -8.05 5.91 0.86
CA ALA A 91 -7.28 7.03 0.34
C ALA A 91 -8.20 7.99 -0.42
N GLU A 92 -7.96 9.28 -0.29
CA GLU A 92 -8.67 10.27 -1.10
C GLU A 92 -8.21 10.19 -2.56
N PRO A 93 -9.15 10.17 -3.54
CA PRO A 93 -8.80 10.25 -4.94
C PRO A 93 -7.99 11.51 -5.26
N PRO A 94 -6.95 11.42 -6.09
CA PRO A 94 -6.20 12.60 -6.54
C PRO A 94 -7.10 13.66 -7.17
N ALA A 95 -6.75 14.94 -6.96
CA ALA A 95 -7.50 16.05 -7.53
C ALA A 95 -7.61 15.93 -9.06
N GLY A 96 -8.83 16.05 -9.59
CA GLY A 96 -9.12 15.94 -11.01
C GLY A 96 -9.47 14.53 -11.50
N LEU A 97 -9.45 13.54 -10.62
CA LEU A 97 -9.94 12.18 -10.89
C LEU A 97 -11.39 12.07 -10.39
N THR A 98 -12.37 12.29 -11.27
CA THR A 98 -13.81 12.07 -10.99
C THR A 98 -14.38 10.98 -11.89
N GLU A 99 -15.43 10.29 -11.43
CA GLU A 99 -16.15 9.23 -12.19
C GLU A 99 -16.62 9.66 -13.59
#